data_AF-A0A4U9INV7-F1
#
_entry.id   AF-A0A4U9INV7-F1
#
_cell.length_a   1.000
_cell.length_b   1.000
_cell.length_c   1.000
_cell.angle_alpha   90.00
_cell.angle_beta   90.00
_cell.angle_gamma   90.00
#
_symmetry.space_group_name_H-M   'P 1'
#
loop_
_entity.id
_entity.type
_entity.pdbx_description
1 polymer ?
#
loop_
_entity_poly.entity_id
_entity_poly.type
_entity_poly.pdbx_seq_one_letter_code
_entity_poly.pdbx_strand_id
1 'polypeptide(L)'
;MFESGNILLYLAEKFGHFLPKDPAGRVETLNWLFWLQGAAPFLGGGFGHFYHYAPVKIEYAIDRFTMEAKRLFDVLDKQLARGRYVAGEEYSIADIAIWPWFGSVALGQVYGAAEFLDAESYKNVQRWAKDVASRPAVKRGRIVNRTNGELNEQLHERHAASDFDTNTEDKRQG
;
A
#
# COMPACT_ATOMS: atom_id res chain seq x y z
N MET A 1 -4.67 16.48 -12.32
CA MET A 1 -3.93 16.20 -11.08
C MET A 1 -3.12 14.95 -11.30
N PHE A 2 -1.85 14.94 -10.92
CA PHE A 2 -0.95 13.79 -11.06
C PHE A 2 -0.09 13.67 -9.79
N GLU A 3 0.66 12.57 -9.67
CA GLU A 3 1.24 12.02 -8.44
C GLU A 3 0.21 11.53 -7.42
N SER A 4 0.34 10.25 -7.02
CA SER A 4 -0.62 9.59 -6.14
C SER A 4 -0.74 10.29 -4.78
N GLY A 5 0.39 10.68 -4.18
CA GLY A 5 0.41 11.43 -2.93
C GLY A 5 -0.25 12.81 -3.03
N ASN A 6 -0.07 13.50 -4.15
CA ASN A 6 -0.68 14.81 -4.39
C ASN A 6 -2.20 14.70 -4.61
N ILE A 7 -2.66 13.66 -5.31
CA ILE A 7 -4.10 13.36 -5.45
C ILE A 7 -4.72 13.11 -4.07
N LEU A 8 -4.08 12.30 -3.21
CA LEU A 8 -4.56 12.04 -1.86
C LEU A 8 -4.62 13.31 -1.01
N LEU A 9 -3.56 14.13 -1.04
CA LEU A 9 -3.51 15.39 -0.30
C LEU A 9 -4.63 16.33 -0.73
N TYR A 10 -4.79 16.54 -2.05
CA TYR A 10 -5.86 17.40 -2.57
C TYR A 10 -7.25 16.91 -2.17
N LEU A 11 -7.53 15.60 -2.26
CA LEU A 11 -8.83 15.05 -1.86
C LEU A 11 -9.09 15.24 -0.36
N ALA A 12 -8.07 15.03 0.47
CA ALA A 12 -8.17 15.24 1.92
C ALA A 12 -8.46 16.70 2.26
N GLU A 13 -7.80 17.65 1.60
CA GLU A 13 -8.03 19.09 1.80
C GLU A 13 -9.39 19.55 1.26
N LYS A 14 -9.76 19.09 0.06
CA LYS A 14 -11.01 19.46 -0.60
C LYS A 14 -12.24 19.05 0.21
N PHE A 15 -12.18 17.88 0.86
CA PHE A 15 -13.33 17.30 1.56
C PHE A 15 -13.18 17.28 3.08
N GLY A 16 -12.02 17.65 3.63
CA GLY A 16 -11.81 17.78 5.07
C GLY A 16 -11.79 16.44 5.83
N HIS A 17 -11.36 15.35 5.19
CA HIS A 17 -11.32 14.00 5.76
C HIS A 17 -9.93 13.35 5.59
N PHE A 18 -9.60 12.43 6.50
CA PHE A 18 -8.36 11.61 6.46
C PHE A 18 -7.04 12.39 6.58
N LEU A 19 -7.10 13.66 7.00
CA LEU A 19 -5.95 14.48 7.35
C LEU A 19 -6.31 15.30 8.59
N PRO A 20 -5.60 15.14 9.72
CA PRO A 20 -5.91 15.87 10.94
C PRO A 20 -5.87 17.39 10.74
N LYS A 21 -6.69 18.10 11.51
CA LYS A 21 -6.76 19.56 11.50
C LYS A 21 -5.79 20.20 12.48
N ASP A 22 -5.42 19.48 13.54
CA ASP A 22 -4.42 19.98 14.48
C ASP A 22 -3.04 19.99 13.79
N PRO A 23 -2.21 21.03 14.02
CA PRO A 23 -0.94 21.16 13.32
C PRO A 23 0.01 19.98 13.50
N ALA A 24 0.04 19.36 14.68
CA ALA A 24 0.95 18.26 14.98
C ALA A 24 0.57 16.98 14.21
N GLY A 25 -0.69 16.55 14.31
CA GLY A 25 -1.21 15.38 13.59
C GLY A 25 -1.16 15.56 12.07
N ARG A 26 -1.38 16.79 11.58
CA ARG A 26 -1.22 17.11 10.16
C ARG A 26 0.23 16.92 9.70
N VAL A 27 1.19 17.49 10.42
CA VAL A 27 2.61 17.37 10.08
C VAL A 27 3.06 15.92 10.12
N GLU A 28 2.67 15.16 11.15
CA GLU A 28 3.03 13.73 11.24
C GLU A 28 2.44 12.92 10.08
N THR A 29 1.17 13.16 9.72
CA THR A 29 0.55 12.52 8.56
C THR A 29 1.31 12.83 7.27
N LEU A 30 1.72 14.09 7.07
CA LEU A 30 2.47 14.49 5.89
C LEU A 30 3.88 13.90 5.87
N ASN A 31 4.57 13.82 7.00
CA ASN A 31 5.87 13.15 7.10
C ASN A 31 5.81 11.73 6.54
N TRP A 32 4.79 10.95 6.94
CA TRP A 32 4.61 9.57 6.47
C TRP A 32 4.12 9.48 5.02
N LEU A 33 3.27 10.41 4.58
CA LEU A 33 2.87 10.49 3.17
C LEU A 33 4.09 10.73 2.26
N PHE A 34 4.96 11.67 2.61
CA PHE A 34 6.18 11.98 1.86
C PHE A 34 7.25 10.89 2.01
N TRP A 35 7.38 10.28 3.18
CA TRP A 35 8.21 9.09 3.37
C TRP A 35 7.84 8.00 2.36
N LEU A 36 6.54 7.73 2.16
CA LEU A 36 6.10 6.75 1.18
C LEU A 36 6.49 7.13 -0.24
N GLN A 37 6.30 8.40 -0.64
CA GLN A 37 6.67 8.84 -1.99
C GLN A 37 8.18 8.66 -2.27
N GLY A 38 9.03 8.81 -1.25
CA GLY A 38 10.46 8.54 -1.34
C GLY A 38 10.84 7.05 -1.22
N ALA A 39 10.05 6.26 -0.47
CA ALA A 39 10.34 4.86 -0.16
C ALA A 39 9.85 3.88 -1.25
N ALA A 40 8.64 4.09 -1.79
CA ALA A 40 8.06 3.22 -2.80
C ALA A 40 8.93 3.01 -4.06
N PRO A 41 9.66 4.02 -4.57
CA PRO A 41 10.62 3.81 -5.66
C PRO A 41 11.70 2.77 -5.36
N PHE A 42 12.19 2.66 -4.12
CA PHE A 42 13.15 1.62 -3.74
C PHE A 42 12.49 0.24 -3.66
N LEU A 43 11.25 0.16 -3.17
CA LEU A 43 10.52 -1.10 -3.08
C LEU A 43 10.09 -1.64 -4.46
N GLY A 44 9.59 -0.78 -5.35
CA GLY A 44 9.13 -1.17 -6.69
C GLY A 44 10.23 -1.15 -7.74
N GLY A 45 10.83 0.02 -7.96
CA GLY A 45 11.85 0.24 -8.99
C GLY A 45 13.22 -0.34 -8.66
N GLY A 46 13.49 -0.55 -7.37
CA GLY A 46 14.65 -1.30 -6.89
C GLY A 46 14.31 -2.78 -6.69
N PHE A 47 13.81 -3.10 -5.50
CA PHE A 47 13.61 -4.49 -5.07
C PHE A 47 12.70 -5.25 -6.05
N GLY A 48 11.48 -4.78 -6.31
CA GLY A 48 10.53 -5.44 -7.19
C GLY A 48 11.09 -5.67 -8.59
N HIS A 49 11.79 -4.69 -9.17
CA HIS A 49 12.42 -4.84 -10.48
C HIS A 49 13.49 -5.93 -10.48
N PHE A 50 14.51 -5.83 -9.63
CA PHE A 50 15.65 -6.75 -9.66
C PHE A 50 15.31 -8.15 -9.12
N TYR A 51 14.40 -8.25 -8.16
CA TYR A 51 13.94 -9.52 -7.60
C TYR A 51 12.97 -10.24 -8.53
N HIS A 52 11.93 -9.55 -9.03
CA HIS A 52 10.81 -10.20 -9.72
C HIS A 52 10.90 -10.10 -11.25
N TYR A 53 11.11 -8.90 -11.79
CA TYR A 53 10.94 -8.65 -13.24
C TYR A 53 12.21 -8.82 -14.08
N ALA A 54 13.38 -8.48 -13.55
CA ALA A 54 14.62 -8.45 -14.33
C ALA A 54 14.92 -9.84 -14.93
N PRO A 55 15.27 -9.91 -16.23
CA PRO A 55 15.55 -11.19 -16.92
C PRO A 55 16.87 -11.83 -16.47
N VAL A 56 17.72 -11.06 -15.76
CA VAL A 56 18.99 -11.52 -15.20
C VAL A 56 18.98 -11.25 -13.70
N LYS A 57 19.35 -12.25 -12.91
CA LYS A 57 19.51 -12.10 -11.45
C LYS A 57 20.87 -11.52 -11.14
N ILE A 58 20.88 -10.25 -10.73
CA ILE A 58 22.09 -9.50 -10.40
C ILE A 58 22.20 -9.45 -8.87
N GLU A 59 23.01 -10.35 -8.30
CA GLU A 59 23.17 -10.51 -6.84
C GLU A 59 23.36 -9.18 -6.11
N TYR A 60 24.32 -8.37 -6.54
CA TYR A 60 24.58 -7.05 -5.94
C TYR A 60 23.35 -6.13 -5.90
N ALA A 61 22.56 -6.10 -6.97
CA ALA A 61 21.38 -5.24 -7.03
C ALA A 61 20.26 -5.79 -6.16
N ILE A 62 20.03 -7.11 -6.20
CA ILE A 62 19.05 -7.79 -5.36
C ILE A 62 19.38 -7.55 -3.89
N ASP A 63 20.61 -7.79 -3.46
CA ASP A 63 21.04 -7.61 -2.06
C ASP A 63 20.86 -6.17 -1.60
N ARG A 64 21.32 -5.20 -2.40
CA ARG A 64 21.19 -3.77 -2.09
C ARG A 64 19.74 -3.38 -1.83
N PHE A 65 18.83 -3.72 -2.75
CA PHE A 65 17.45 -3.27 -2.65
C PHE A 65 16.61 -4.13 -1.70
N THR A 66 16.99 -5.38 -1.48
CA THR A 66 16.41 -6.23 -0.44
C THR A 66 16.74 -5.69 0.94
N MET A 67 18.00 -5.30 1.18
CA MET A 67 18.43 -4.69 2.43
C MET A 67 17.64 -3.40 2.71
N GLU A 68 17.48 -2.54 1.70
CA GLU A 68 16.70 -1.31 1.85
C GLU A 68 15.21 -1.58 2.05
N ALA A 69 14.61 -2.54 1.33
CA ALA A 69 13.23 -2.94 1.53
C ALA A 69 12.99 -3.41 2.98
N LYS A 70 13.86 -4.28 3.51
CA LYS A 70 13.79 -4.75 4.91
C LYS A 70 13.97 -3.59 5.90
N ARG A 71 14.88 -2.65 5.63
CA ARG A 71 15.06 -1.44 6.47
C ARG A 71 13.79 -0.58 6.51
N LEU A 72 13.14 -0.38 5.36
CA LEU A 72 11.88 0.37 5.27
C LEU A 72 10.73 -0.34 6.00
N PHE A 73 10.67 -1.68 5.92
CA PHE A 73 9.76 -2.49 6.73
C PHE A 73 10.03 -2.34 8.23
N ASP A 74 11.30 -2.38 8.67
CA ASP A 74 11.67 -2.21 10.09
C ASP A 74 11.32 -0.81 10.62
N VAL A 75 11.52 0.24 9.82
CA VAL A 75 11.06 1.60 10.16
C VAL A 75 9.54 1.63 10.37
N LEU A 76 8.79 1.06 9.44
CA LEU A 76 7.33 1.03 9.50
C LEU A 76 6.83 0.16 10.68
N ASP A 77 7.46 -0.97 10.94
CA ASP A 77 7.09 -1.88 12.03
C ASP A 77 7.30 -1.22 13.40
N LYS A 78 8.44 -0.57 13.60
CA LYS A 78 8.73 0.19 14.82
C LYS A 78 7.78 1.37 15.02
N GLN A 79 7.35 2.02 13.94
CA GLN A 79 6.33 3.06 14.03
C GLN A 79 4.99 2.47 14.45
N LEU A 80 4.55 1.40 13.79
CA LEU A 80 3.28 0.73 14.09
C LEU A 80 3.27 0.00 15.44
N ALA A 81 4.42 -0.14 16.10
CA ALA A 81 4.49 -0.57 17.50
C ALA A 81 4.02 0.54 18.48
N ARG A 82 4.06 1.81 18.06
CA ARG A 82 3.76 2.98 18.90
C ARG A 82 2.33 3.50 18.75
N GLY A 83 1.63 3.11 17.69
CA GLY A 83 0.29 3.57 17.38
C GLY A 83 -0.53 2.54 16.61
N ARG A 84 -1.83 2.78 16.50
CA ARG A 84 -2.72 1.91 15.72
C ARG A 84 -2.51 2.03 14.21
N TYR A 85 -2.32 3.26 13.73
CA TYR A 85 -2.11 3.63 12.33
C TYR A 85 -0.76 4.34 12.18
N VAL A 86 -0.31 4.53 10.95
CA VAL A 86 1.07 4.97 10.70
C VAL A 86 1.38 6.32 11.35
N ALA A 87 0.44 7.27 11.30
CA ALA A 87 0.61 8.62 11.85
C ALA A 87 -0.03 8.83 13.24
N GLY A 88 -0.46 7.76 13.92
CA GLY A 88 -1.09 7.85 15.25
C GLY A 88 -2.30 6.93 15.43
N GLU A 89 -3.32 7.41 16.16
CA GLU A 89 -4.51 6.60 16.49
C GLU A 89 -5.60 6.63 15.42
N GLU A 90 -5.56 7.59 14.49
CA GLU A 90 -6.56 7.76 13.44
C GLU A 90 -6.06 7.34 12.05
N TYR A 91 -6.94 6.73 11.27
CA TYR A 91 -6.66 6.31 9.90
C TYR A 91 -6.58 7.53 8.97
N SER A 92 -5.49 7.64 8.21
CA SER A 92 -5.17 8.83 7.41
C SER A 92 -4.81 8.52 5.96
N ILE A 93 -4.58 9.56 5.17
CA ILE A 93 -4.01 9.43 3.82
C ILE A 93 -2.61 8.80 3.81
N ALA A 94 -1.86 8.83 4.93
CA ALA A 94 -0.59 8.12 5.03
C ALA A 94 -0.80 6.60 4.97
N ASP A 95 -1.80 6.07 5.69
CA ASP A 95 -2.15 4.65 5.64
C ASP A 95 -2.65 4.25 4.24
N ILE A 96 -3.48 5.10 3.62
CA ILE A 96 -3.98 4.88 2.25
C ILE A 96 -2.82 4.80 1.24
N ALA A 97 -1.79 5.63 1.41
CA ALA A 97 -0.62 5.63 0.54
C ALA A 97 0.31 4.43 0.76
N ILE A 98 0.54 4.04 2.02
CA ILE A 98 1.52 3.01 2.38
C ILE A 98 0.97 1.60 2.18
N TRP A 99 -0.31 1.37 2.47
CA TRP A 99 -0.90 0.03 2.47
C TRP A 99 -0.80 -0.71 1.13
N PRO A 100 -1.09 -0.10 -0.03
CA PRO A 100 -0.96 -0.77 -1.32
C PRO A 100 0.45 -1.27 -1.63
N TRP A 101 1.48 -0.71 -0.98
CA TRP A 101 2.88 -1.09 -1.13
C TRP A 101 3.32 -2.08 -0.04
N PHE A 102 3.51 -1.60 1.18
CA PHE A 102 4.08 -2.39 2.27
C PHE A 102 3.06 -3.38 2.85
N GLY A 103 1.79 -3.00 2.92
CA GLY A 103 0.71 -3.89 3.34
C GLY A 103 0.52 -5.05 2.36
N SER A 104 0.46 -4.77 1.06
CA SER A 104 0.30 -5.80 0.02
C SER A 104 1.49 -6.77 -0.02
N VAL A 105 2.73 -6.28 0.10
CA VAL A 105 3.92 -7.16 0.20
C VAL A 105 3.88 -7.99 1.49
N ALA A 106 3.53 -7.39 2.63
CA ALA A 106 3.39 -8.12 3.90
C ALA A 106 2.37 -9.25 3.83
N LEU A 107 1.27 -9.03 3.11
CA LEU A 107 0.20 -10.01 2.91
C LEU A 107 0.47 -10.98 1.74
N GLY A 108 1.66 -10.95 1.14
CA GLY A 108 2.05 -11.86 0.06
C GLY A 108 1.36 -11.62 -1.29
N GLN A 109 0.79 -10.42 -1.50
CA GLN A 109 -0.03 -10.12 -2.67
C GLN A 109 0.78 -9.57 -3.87
N VAL A 110 2.05 -9.24 -3.67
CA VAL A 110 2.90 -8.59 -4.68
C VAL A 110 4.28 -9.24 -4.70
N TYR A 111 4.82 -9.41 -5.91
CA TYR A 111 6.15 -9.98 -6.23
C TYR A 111 6.43 -11.42 -5.78
N GLY A 112 5.55 -12.07 -5.01
CA GLY A 112 5.88 -13.36 -4.37
C GLY A 112 7.05 -13.21 -3.39
N ALA A 113 7.13 -12.07 -2.71
CA ALA A 113 8.31 -11.66 -1.94
C ALA A 113 8.19 -11.83 -0.42
N ALA A 114 7.01 -12.19 0.09
CA ALA A 114 6.75 -12.21 1.53
C ALA A 114 7.72 -13.13 2.29
N GLU A 115 7.93 -14.36 1.80
CA GLU A 115 8.89 -15.29 2.40
C GLU A 115 10.33 -14.76 2.31
N PHE A 116 10.73 -14.29 1.13
CA PHE A 116 12.09 -13.78 0.88
C PHE A 116 12.46 -12.57 1.76
N LEU A 117 11.50 -11.67 1.99
CA LEU A 117 11.69 -10.50 2.85
C LEU A 117 11.52 -10.82 4.35
N ASP A 118 11.16 -12.06 4.70
CA ASP A 118 10.75 -12.46 6.05
C ASP A 118 9.62 -11.56 6.57
N ALA A 119 8.60 -11.37 5.73
CA ALA A 119 7.51 -10.43 5.99
C ALA A 119 6.70 -10.77 7.25
N GLU A 120 6.70 -12.04 7.68
CA GLU A 120 6.02 -12.46 8.89
C GLU A 120 6.70 -11.95 10.17
N SER A 121 8.00 -11.60 10.15
CA SER A 121 8.69 -11.09 11.35
C SER A 121 8.26 -9.67 11.75
N TYR A 122 7.77 -8.87 10.79
CA TYR A 122 7.22 -7.53 11.05
C TYR A 122 5.78 -7.61 11.60
N LYS A 123 5.66 -7.99 12.88
CA LYS A 123 4.37 -8.30 13.53
C LYS A 123 3.41 -7.10 13.55
N ASN A 124 3.92 -5.88 13.69
CA ASN A 124 3.11 -4.68 13.74
C ASN A 124 2.60 -4.29 12.35
N VAL A 125 3.44 -4.46 11.31
CA VAL A 125 3.02 -4.32 9.91
C VAL A 125 1.97 -5.35 9.56
N GLN A 126 2.14 -6.61 9.95
CA GLN A 126 1.15 -7.67 9.72
C GLN A 126 -0.21 -7.34 10.33
N ARG A 127 -0.22 -6.89 11.59
CA ARG A 127 -1.45 -6.45 12.29
C ARG A 127 -2.13 -5.32 11.53
N TRP A 128 -1.40 -4.24 11.27
CA TRP A 128 -1.94 -3.07 10.57
C TRP A 128 -2.42 -3.40 9.16
N ALA A 129 -1.67 -4.23 8.42
CA ALA A 129 -2.03 -4.60 7.06
C ALA A 129 -3.36 -5.37 7.02
N LYS A 130 -3.57 -6.30 7.95
CA LYS A 130 -4.84 -7.04 8.09
C LYS A 130 -5.99 -6.13 8.51
N ASP A 131 -5.75 -5.24 9.47
CA ASP A 131 -6.75 -4.27 9.95
C ASP A 131 -7.22 -3.37 8.81
N VAL A 132 -6.29 -2.81 8.02
CA VAL A 132 -6.62 -1.95 6.87
C VAL A 132 -7.30 -2.76 5.75
N ALA A 133 -6.83 -3.98 5.46
CA ALA A 133 -7.44 -4.87 4.46
C ALA A 133 -8.90 -5.22 4.79
N SER A 134 -9.25 -5.28 6.08
CA SER A 134 -10.60 -5.62 6.52
C SER A 134 -11.64 -4.55 6.19
N ARG A 135 -11.21 -3.29 5.97
CA ARG A 135 -12.09 -2.14 5.79
C ARG A 135 -12.92 -2.28 4.50
N PRO A 136 -14.26 -2.14 4.54
CA PRO A 136 -15.10 -2.28 3.35
C PRO A 136 -14.71 -1.36 2.19
N ALA A 137 -14.27 -0.13 2.47
CA ALA A 137 -13.80 0.80 1.46
C ALA A 137 -12.47 0.36 0.80
N VAL A 138 -11.56 -0.28 1.57
CA VAL A 138 -10.29 -0.81 1.03
C VAL A 138 -10.58 -2.03 0.15
N LYS A 139 -11.47 -2.92 0.59
CA LYS A 139 -11.92 -4.08 -0.22
C LYS A 139 -12.49 -3.66 -1.57
N ARG A 140 -13.31 -2.60 -1.61
CA ARG A 140 -13.82 -2.05 -2.87
C ARG A 140 -12.77 -1.31 -3.67
N GLY A 141 -11.98 -0.44 -3.02
CA GLY A 141 -11.00 0.40 -3.72
C GLY A 141 -9.89 -0.40 -4.39
N ARG A 142 -9.40 -1.46 -3.75
CA ARG A 142 -8.25 -2.25 -4.24
C ARG A 142 -8.52 -3.07 -5.51
N ILE A 143 -9.78 -3.18 -5.93
CA ILE A 143 -10.16 -3.96 -7.13
C ILE A 143 -10.47 -3.09 -8.34
N VAL A 144 -10.62 -1.77 -8.15
CA VAL A 144 -10.91 -0.85 -9.25
C VAL A 144 -9.68 -0.73 -10.15
N ASN A 145 -9.89 -0.85 -11.46
CA ASN A 145 -8.87 -0.88 -12.50
C ASN A 145 -7.86 -2.04 -12.38
N ARG A 146 -8.17 -3.07 -11.60
CA ARG A 146 -7.32 -4.24 -11.42
C ARG A 146 -7.63 -5.31 -12.46
N THR A 147 -6.59 -5.83 -13.13
CA THR A 147 -6.69 -6.83 -14.21
C THR A 147 -5.92 -8.12 -13.89
N ASN A 148 -5.61 -8.35 -12.62
CA ASN A 148 -4.86 -9.52 -12.13
C ASN A 148 -5.41 -10.04 -10.81
N GLY A 149 -5.03 -11.27 -10.44
CA GLY A 149 -5.56 -11.96 -9.27
C GLY A 149 -6.87 -12.69 -9.55
N GLU A 150 -7.65 -12.99 -8.51
CA GLU A 150 -8.95 -13.65 -8.66
C GLU A 150 -9.95 -12.77 -9.41
N LEU A 151 -10.79 -13.35 -10.28
CA LEU A 151 -11.71 -12.59 -11.13
C LEU A 151 -12.76 -11.80 -10.32
N ASN A 152 -13.16 -12.30 -9.15
CA ASN A 152 -14.06 -11.58 -8.24
C ASN A 152 -13.38 -10.42 -7.49
N GLU A 153 -12.06 -10.30 -7.61
CA GLU A 153 -11.26 -9.16 -7.13
C GLU A 153 -10.82 -8.22 -8.28
N GLN A 154 -11.50 -8.27 -9.43
CA GLN A 154 -11.21 -7.43 -10.58
C GLN A 154 -12.46 -6.65 -10.99
N LEU A 155 -12.34 -5.31 -11.01
CA LEU A 155 -13.32 -4.39 -11.59
C LEU A 155 -12.57 -3.46 -12.54
N HIS A 156 -12.57 -3.77 -13.84
CA HIS A 156 -11.74 -3.07 -14.83
C HIS A 156 -12.03 -1.56 -14.92
N GLU A 157 -13.29 -1.17 -14.77
CA GLU A 157 -13.70 0.24 -14.73
C GLU A 157 -14.84 0.43 -13.72
N ARG A 158 -14.89 1.61 -13.12
CA ARG A 158 -15.98 2.01 -12.22
C ARG A 158 -16.58 3.31 -12.71
N HIS A 159 -17.86 3.26 -13.07
CA HIS A 159 -18.69 4.41 -13.47
C HIS A 159 -19.84 4.65 -12.50
N ALA A 160 -20.29 3.62 -11.78
CA ALA A 160 -21.35 3.68 -10.77
C ALA A 160 -21.01 2.84 -9.53
N ALA A 161 -21.77 3.01 -8.43
CA ALA A 161 -21.60 2.18 -7.24
C ALA A 161 -22.07 0.73 -7.46
N SER A 162 -23.11 0.54 -8.27
CA SER A 162 -23.67 -0.78 -8.63
C SER A 162 -22.70 -1.66 -9.42
N ASP A 163 -21.61 -1.11 -9.96
CA ASP A 163 -20.62 -1.88 -10.72
C ASP A 163 -19.97 -2.99 -9.88
N PHE A 164 -19.87 -2.82 -8.57
CA PHE A 164 -19.40 -3.87 -7.67
C PHE A 164 -20.34 -5.08 -7.61
N ASP A 165 -21.63 -4.87 -7.86
CA ASP A 165 -22.65 -5.91 -7.79
C ASP A 165 -22.83 -6.64 -9.13
N THR A 166 -22.56 -5.97 -10.25
CA THR A 166 -22.89 -6.47 -11.59
C THR A 166 -21.72 -6.62 -12.56
N ASN A 167 -20.60 -5.91 -12.33
CA ASN A 167 -19.58 -5.68 -13.35
C ASN A 167 -18.17 -6.18 -13.00
N THR A 168 -18.01 -6.94 -11.90
CA THR A 168 -16.75 -7.63 -11.61
C THR A 168 -16.48 -8.74 -12.63
N GLU A 169 -15.21 -9.05 -12.85
CA GLU A 169 -14.80 -9.89 -13.99
C GLU A 169 -15.32 -11.34 -13.90
N ASP A 170 -15.56 -11.87 -12.69
CA ASP A 170 -16.23 -13.16 -12.46
C ASP A 170 -17.64 -13.23 -13.09
N LYS A 171 -18.32 -12.08 -13.23
CA LYS A 171 -19.69 -11.99 -13.77
C LYS A 171 -19.72 -11.82 -15.29
N ARG A 172 -18.55 -11.76 -15.93
CA ARG A 172 -18.39 -11.50 -17.38
C ARG A 172 -17.87 -12.70 -18.16
N GLN A 173 -17.77 -13.87 -17.53
CA GLN A 173 -17.16 -15.07 -18.12
C GLN A 173 -18.06 -15.85 -19.09
N GLY A 174 -19.35 -15.49 -19.20
CA GLY A 174 -20.32 -16.17 -20.08
C GLY A 174 -20.99 -17.38 -19.45
#